data_AF-A0A9P9RKQ7-F1
#
_entry.id   AF-A0A9P9RKQ7-F1
#
_cell.length_a   1.000
_cell.length_b   1.000
_cell.length_c   1.000
_cell.angle_alpha   90.00
_cell.angle_beta   90.00
_cell.angle_gamma   90.00
#
_symmetry.space_group_name_H-M   'P 1'
#
loop_
_entity.id
_entity.type
_entity.pdbx_description
1 polymer ?
#
loop_
_entity_poly.entity_id
_entity_poly.type
_entity_poly.pdbx_seq_one_letter_code
_entity_poly.pdbx_strand_id
1 'polypeptide(L)'
;MLKQSDILTISSCAAELGCTYNAGGDSQLPPRPANGSSNPAKISQCAGGTAHNIALAAHYADASITLSSIVADDDLEAAMIQPKAPIFGMADISLIEHAMFSKRQHRESLITTVAPKWVLDTCFTPKVASSILECAKKYGAQMFI
;
A
#
# COMPACT_ATOMS: atom_id res chain seq x y z
N MET A 1 -19.11 -3.58 -9.38
CA MET A 1 -19.50 -2.27 -8.81
C MET A 1 -18.81 -2.12 -7.47
N LEU A 2 -18.20 -0.96 -7.19
CA LEU A 2 -17.66 -0.65 -5.86
C LEU A 2 -18.83 -0.57 -4.86
N LYS A 3 -18.63 -1.09 -3.65
CA LYS A 3 -19.61 -0.97 -2.55
C LYS A 3 -19.37 0.33 -1.78
N GLN A 4 -20.42 0.84 -1.14
CA GLN A 4 -20.26 1.93 -0.19
C GLN A 4 -19.42 1.47 1.00
N SER A 5 -18.55 2.35 1.51
CA SER A 5 -17.77 2.09 2.71
C SER A 5 -17.53 3.37 3.51
N ASP A 6 -17.44 3.24 4.83
CA ASP A 6 -17.22 4.38 5.72
C ASP A 6 -15.82 5.00 5.57
N ILE A 7 -14.84 4.17 5.22
CA ILE A 7 -13.45 4.56 5.03
C ILE A 7 -13.02 4.29 3.58
N LEU A 8 -12.34 5.25 2.97
CA LEU A 8 -11.65 5.11 1.70
C LEU A 8 -10.17 5.42 1.91
N THR A 9 -9.29 4.47 1.62
CA THR A 9 -7.84 4.72 1.58
C THR A 9 -7.33 4.68 0.14
N ILE A 10 -6.51 5.65 -0.22
CA ILE A 10 -5.99 5.83 -1.58
C ILE A 10 -4.47 5.91 -1.50
N SER A 11 -3.77 4.88 -1.95
CA SER A 11 -2.31 4.86 -1.96
C SER A 11 -1.76 3.62 -2.68
N SER A 12 -0.43 3.42 -2.68
CA SER A 12 0.17 2.17 -3.11
C SER A 12 -0.03 1.04 -2.09
N CYS A 13 -0.03 -0.17 -2.64
CA CYS A 13 0.31 -1.39 -1.95
C CYS A 13 1.65 -1.89 -2.53
N ALA A 14 2.47 -2.52 -1.70
CA ALA A 14 3.79 -3.00 -2.10
C ALA A 14 3.99 -4.45 -1.67
N ALA A 15 4.76 -5.23 -2.42
CA ALA A 15 5.34 -6.44 -1.86
C ALA A 15 6.62 -6.08 -1.12
N GLU A 16 6.62 -6.28 0.20
CA GLU A 16 7.74 -5.95 1.08
C GLU A 16 8.63 -7.18 1.28
N LEU A 17 9.95 -6.94 1.22
CA LEU A 17 10.99 -7.94 1.44
C LEU A 17 11.67 -7.67 2.78
N GLY A 18 11.49 -8.59 3.72
CA GLY A 18 12.28 -8.64 4.95
C GLY A 18 13.54 -9.46 4.71
N CYS A 19 14.71 -8.89 5.01
CA CYS A 19 15.97 -9.61 4.99
C CYS A 19 16.62 -9.52 6.36
N THR A 20 16.58 -10.62 7.11
CA THR A 20 17.19 -10.70 8.43
C THR A 20 18.45 -11.54 8.34
N TYR A 21 19.61 -10.95 8.62
CA TYR A 21 20.86 -11.69 8.73
C TYR A 21 20.69 -12.85 9.70
N ASN A 22 21.13 -14.04 9.29
CA ASN A 22 21.00 -15.24 10.09
C ASN A 22 22.27 -16.08 9.93
N ALA A 23 23.16 -15.99 10.91
CA ALA A 23 24.38 -16.79 10.98
C ALA A 23 24.11 -18.30 11.18
N GLY A 24 22.86 -18.73 11.36
CA GLY A 24 22.50 -20.14 11.43
C GLY A 24 23.10 -20.91 12.62
N GLY A 25 23.61 -20.20 13.62
CA GLY A 25 24.36 -20.79 14.74
C GLY A 25 25.82 -21.14 14.42
N ASP A 26 26.31 -20.78 13.23
CA ASP A 26 27.72 -20.93 12.87
C ASP A 26 28.57 -19.86 13.58
N SER A 27 29.34 -20.29 14.58
CA SER A 27 30.24 -19.42 15.34
C SER A 27 31.43 -18.89 14.52
N GLN A 28 31.67 -19.41 13.30
CA GLN A 28 32.69 -18.91 12.40
C GLN A 28 32.21 -17.72 11.56
N LEU A 29 30.89 -17.53 11.43
CA LEU A 29 30.35 -16.38 10.71
C LEU A 29 30.47 -15.09 11.56
N PRO A 30 30.74 -13.94 10.94
CA PRO A 30 30.86 -12.67 11.64
C PRO A 30 29.54 -12.29 12.32
N PRO A 31 29.55 -11.50 13.41
CA PRO A 31 28.33 -11.07 14.11
C PRO A 31 27.45 -10.12 13.29
N ARG A 32 27.90 -9.74 12.09
CA ARG A 32 27.21 -8.81 11.18
C ARG A 32 27.47 -9.26 9.73
N PRO A 33 26.56 -8.94 8.79
CA PRO A 33 26.78 -9.20 7.36
C PRO A 33 28.12 -8.65 6.88
N ALA A 34 28.86 -9.46 6.11
CA ALA A 34 30.05 -9.01 5.39
C ALA A 34 29.65 -8.11 4.22
N ASN A 35 30.23 -6.92 4.14
CA ASN A 35 30.00 -5.99 3.05
C ASN A 35 30.48 -6.55 1.72
N GLY A 36 29.77 -6.21 0.63
CA GLY A 36 30.16 -6.62 -0.73
C GLY A 36 29.95 -8.09 -1.06
N SER A 37 29.26 -8.85 -0.20
CA SER A 37 28.94 -10.26 -0.43
C SER A 37 27.49 -10.58 -0.05
N SER A 38 26.97 -11.68 -0.60
CA SER A 38 25.72 -12.26 -0.11
C SER A 38 25.98 -12.98 1.21
N ASN A 39 25.12 -12.75 2.19
CA ASN A 39 25.24 -13.32 3.52
C ASN A 39 24.09 -14.29 3.78
N PRO A 40 24.28 -15.33 4.61
CA PRO A 40 23.18 -16.13 5.11
C PRO A 40 22.11 -15.25 5.76
N ALA A 41 20.88 -15.35 5.27
CA ALA A 41 19.77 -14.53 5.73
C ALA A 41 18.46 -15.33 5.66
N LYS A 42 17.56 -15.02 6.59
CA LYS A 42 16.16 -15.37 6.45
C LYS A 42 15.50 -14.27 5.62
N ILE A 43 15.02 -14.65 4.43
CA ILE A 43 14.25 -13.77 3.57
C ILE A 43 12.77 -14.08 3.80
N SER A 44 11.98 -13.04 4.07
CA SER A 44 10.53 -13.12 4.21
C SER A 44 9.86 -12.12 3.29
N GLN A 45 8.60 -12.40 2.94
CA GLN A 45 7.82 -11.59 2.04
C GLN A 45 6.42 -11.38 2.59
N CYS A 46 5.88 -10.17 2.42
CA CYS A 46 4.50 -9.87 2.77
C CYS A 46 3.95 -8.74 1.89
N ALA A 47 2.62 -8.70 1.75
CA ALA A 47 1.96 -7.51 1.25
C ALA A 47 2.07 -6.40 2.31
N GLY A 48 2.42 -5.21 1.87
CA GLY A 48 2.67 -4.04 2.70
C GLY A 48 2.29 -2.75 1.98
N GLY A 49 2.86 -1.64 2.45
CA GLY A 49 2.41 -0.29 2.10
C GLY A 49 1.34 0.24 3.04
N THR A 50 1.40 1.56 3.29
CA THR A 50 0.64 2.20 4.37
C THR A 50 -0.88 2.04 4.20
N ALA A 51 -1.43 2.24 3.01
CA ALA A 51 -2.86 2.06 2.78
C ALA A 51 -3.31 0.60 2.90
N HIS A 52 -2.51 -0.36 2.42
CA HIS A 52 -2.79 -1.78 2.62
C HIS A 52 -2.85 -2.12 4.11
N ASN A 53 -1.87 -1.66 4.89
CA ASN A 53 -1.82 -1.94 6.33
C ASN A 53 -2.99 -1.27 7.09
N ILE A 54 -3.38 -0.05 6.71
CA ILE A 54 -4.57 0.59 7.28
C ILE A 54 -5.85 -0.16 6.89
N ALA A 55 -5.98 -0.57 5.62
CA ALA A 55 -7.11 -1.35 5.15
C ALA A 55 -7.23 -2.69 5.89
N LEU A 56 -6.12 -3.39 6.06
CA LEU A 56 -6.08 -4.65 6.79
C LEU A 56 -6.42 -4.46 8.27
N ALA A 57 -5.88 -3.43 8.93
CA ALA A 57 -6.19 -3.12 10.32
C ALA A 57 -7.66 -2.74 10.52
N ALA A 58 -8.22 -1.90 9.64
CA ALA A 58 -9.63 -1.55 9.66
C ALA A 58 -10.53 -2.76 9.42
N HIS A 59 -10.15 -3.64 8.49
CA HIS A 59 -10.85 -4.91 8.26
C HIS A 59 -10.85 -5.81 9.51
N TYR A 60 -9.71 -5.95 10.18
CA TYR A 60 -9.63 -6.69 11.45
C TYR A 60 -10.42 -6.06 12.60
N ALA A 61 -10.67 -4.76 12.52
CA ALA A 61 -11.56 -4.04 13.45
C ALA A 61 -13.04 -4.09 13.04
N ASP A 62 -13.40 -4.89 12.03
CA ASP A 62 -14.74 -5.00 11.45
C ASP A 62 -15.30 -3.67 10.90
N ALA A 63 -14.39 -2.74 10.54
CA ALA A 63 -14.76 -1.48 9.93
C ALA A 63 -14.99 -1.63 8.41
N SER A 64 -15.94 -0.85 7.89
CA SER A 64 -16.21 -0.81 6.45
C SER A 64 -15.17 0.06 5.74
N ILE A 65 -14.28 -0.57 4.97
CA ILE A 65 -13.20 0.10 4.24
C ILE A 65 -13.12 -0.33 2.78
N THR A 66 -12.76 0.63 1.92
CA THR A 66 -12.32 0.40 0.54
C THR A 66 -10.87 0.83 0.38
N LEU A 67 -10.02 -0.07 -0.13
CA LEU A 67 -8.66 0.23 -0.58
C LEU A 67 -8.68 0.51 -2.08
N SER A 68 -8.20 1.69 -2.47
CA SER A 68 -7.93 2.06 -3.85
C SER A 68 -6.43 2.13 -4.07
N SER A 69 -5.91 1.19 -4.85
CA SER A 69 -4.48 1.06 -5.12
C SER A 69 -4.20 0.63 -6.56
N ILE A 70 -2.92 0.75 -6.94
CA ILE A 70 -2.41 0.24 -8.21
C ILE A 70 -1.48 -0.93 -7.90
N VAL A 71 -1.71 -2.03 -8.60
CA VAL A 71 -0.81 -3.17 -8.65
C VAL A 71 -0.23 -3.19 -10.06
N ALA A 72 1.07 -3.45 -10.18
CA ALA A 72 1.68 -3.66 -11.49
C ALA A 72 1.14 -4.97 -12.10
N ASP A 73 0.97 -4.98 -13.42
CA ASP A 73 0.66 -6.20 -14.18
C ASP A 73 1.98 -6.95 -14.42
N ASP A 74 2.46 -7.61 -13.36
CA ASP A 74 3.65 -8.45 -13.35
C ASP A 74 3.39 -9.73 -12.54
N ASP A 75 4.40 -10.59 -12.45
CA ASP A 75 4.30 -11.87 -11.73
C ASP A 75 3.96 -11.72 -10.23
N LEU A 76 3.89 -10.48 -9.71
CA LEU A 76 3.58 -10.14 -8.31
C LEU A 76 2.13 -9.78 -8.11
N GLU A 77 1.38 -9.52 -9.18
CA GLU A 77 -0.03 -9.13 -9.11
C GLU A 77 -0.85 -10.14 -8.30
N ALA A 78 -0.68 -11.43 -8.61
CA ALA A 78 -1.40 -12.51 -7.96
C ALA A 78 -1.12 -12.60 -6.45
N ALA A 79 0.08 -12.22 -5.99
CA ALA A 79 0.45 -12.22 -4.58
C ALA A 79 -0.18 -11.04 -3.80
N MET A 80 -0.49 -9.94 -4.49
CA MET A 80 -1.16 -8.77 -3.92
C MET A 80 -2.68 -8.92 -3.89
N ILE A 81 -3.25 -9.71 -4.81
CA ILE A 81 -4.70 -9.93 -4.94
C ILE A 81 -5.19 -11.13 -4.10
N GLN A 82 -4.32 -12.09 -3.78
CA GLN A 82 -4.71 -13.28 -3.00
C GLN A 82 -4.32 -13.20 -1.51
N PRO A 83 -5.14 -13.74 -0.59
CA PRO A 83 -4.84 -13.76 0.84
C PRO A 83 -3.70 -14.73 1.24
N LYS A 84 -3.10 -15.50 0.31
CA LYS A 84 -2.09 -16.53 0.60
C LYS A 84 -1.15 -16.82 -0.59
N ALA A 85 0.01 -16.17 -0.68
CA ALA A 85 1.33 -16.73 -1.08
C ALA A 85 2.36 -15.62 -1.43
N PRO A 86 3.68 -15.87 -1.22
CA PRO A 86 4.74 -14.87 -1.43
C PRO A 86 5.30 -14.94 -2.86
N ILE A 87 5.69 -13.80 -3.48
CA ILE A 87 6.79 -13.60 -4.45
C ILE A 87 6.96 -12.07 -4.73
N PHE A 88 8.06 -11.71 -5.40
CA PHE A 88 9.08 -10.68 -5.15
C PHE A 88 8.97 -9.34 -5.93
N GLY A 89 8.74 -8.19 -5.26
CA GLY A 89 9.12 -6.89 -5.85
C GLY A 89 8.69 -5.66 -5.07
N MET A 90 9.64 -4.74 -4.87
CA MET A 90 9.35 -3.42 -4.33
C MET A 90 8.49 -2.66 -5.34
N ALA A 91 7.20 -2.42 -5.03
CA ALA A 91 6.45 -1.41 -5.76
C ALA A 91 7.10 -0.06 -5.44
N ASP A 92 7.84 0.47 -6.41
CA ASP A 92 8.37 1.82 -6.34
C ASP A 92 7.19 2.80 -6.21
N ILE A 93 7.36 3.83 -5.37
CA ILE A 93 6.42 4.95 -5.23
C ILE A 93 6.15 5.60 -6.61
N SER A 94 7.02 5.40 -7.61
CA SER A 94 6.80 5.80 -9.00
C SER A 94 5.55 5.20 -9.66
N LEU A 95 5.03 4.05 -9.21
CA LEU A 95 3.73 3.53 -9.66
C LEU A 95 2.56 4.44 -9.25
N ILE A 96 2.70 5.21 -8.17
CA ILE A 96 1.69 6.16 -7.68
C ILE A 96 1.63 7.42 -8.56
N GLU A 97 2.72 7.74 -9.28
CA GLU A 97 2.73 8.79 -10.30
C GLU A 97 2.04 8.36 -11.60
N HIS A 98 1.58 7.10 -11.69
CA HIS A 98 0.83 6.65 -12.85
C HIS A 98 -0.35 7.59 -13.11
N ALA A 99 -0.44 8.06 -14.36
CA ALA A 99 -1.29 9.17 -14.79
C ALA A 99 -2.78 9.00 -14.45
N MET A 100 -3.23 7.80 -14.08
CA MET A 100 -4.60 7.52 -13.72
C MET A 100 -4.96 7.99 -12.30
N PHE A 101 -4.10 7.78 -11.29
CA PHE A 101 -4.37 8.20 -9.91
C PHE A 101 -4.10 9.69 -9.68
N SER A 102 -3.25 10.30 -10.50
CA SER A 102 -3.02 11.75 -10.51
C SER A 102 -4.17 12.53 -11.18
N LYS A 103 -5.05 11.89 -11.96
CA LYS A 103 -6.26 12.54 -12.52
C LYS A 103 -7.33 12.78 -11.46
N ARG A 104 -7.72 14.06 -11.34
CA ARG A 104 -8.82 14.51 -10.45
C ARG A 104 -10.13 13.77 -10.72
N GLN A 105 -10.49 13.57 -11.98
CA GLN A 105 -11.73 12.91 -12.38
C GLN A 105 -11.86 11.48 -11.82
N HIS A 106 -10.75 10.73 -11.80
CA HIS A 106 -10.73 9.38 -11.23
C HIS A 106 -11.06 9.42 -9.73
N ARG A 107 -10.43 10.34 -8.99
CA ARG A 107 -10.65 10.51 -7.55
C ARG A 107 -12.07 10.97 -7.23
N GLU A 108 -12.62 11.91 -7.99
CA GLU A 108 -14.00 12.35 -7.84
C GLU A 108 -14.98 11.21 -8.10
N SER A 109 -14.76 10.41 -9.16
CA SER A 109 -15.56 9.21 -9.42
C SER A 109 -15.48 8.19 -8.28
N LEU A 110 -14.31 8.03 -7.67
CA LEU A 110 -14.11 7.08 -6.57
C LEU A 110 -14.83 7.53 -5.31
N ILE A 111 -14.65 8.79 -4.89
CA ILE A 111 -15.29 9.37 -3.71
C ILE A 111 -16.82 9.38 -3.87
N THR A 112 -17.33 9.71 -5.04
CA THR A 112 -18.79 9.71 -5.29
C THR A 112 -19.39 8.31 -5.30
N THR A 113 -18.68 7.31 -5.85
CA THR A 113 -19.17 5.93 -5.89
C THR A 113 -19.13 5.26 -4.52
N VAL A 114 -18.03 5.47 -3.78
CA VAL A 114 -17.83 4.86 -2.45
C VAL A 114 -18.60 5.62 -1.36
N ALA A 115 -18.82 6.93 -1.54
CA ALA A 115 -19.45 7.83 -0.59
C ALA A 115 -18.88 7.73 0.85
N PRO A 116 -17.54 7.86 1.04
CA PRO A 116 -16.92 7.64 2.33
C PRO A 116 -17.17 8.77 3.32
N LYS A 117 -17.16 8.44 4.62
CA LYS A 117 -17.10 9.43 5.71
C LYS A 117 -15.66 9.93 5.91
N TRP A 118 -14.69 9.04 5.70
CA TRP A 118 -13.27 9.31 5.90
C TRP A 118 -12.44 8.94 4.67
N VAL A 119 -11.57 9.86 4.24
CA VAL A 119 -10.56 9.62 3.20
C VAL A 119 -9.18 9.64 3.85
N LEU A 120 -8.41 8.57 3.65
CA LEU A 120 -7.04 8.42 4.12
C LEU A 120 -6.08 8.47 2.94
N ASP A 121 -5.18 9.44 2.96
CA ASP A 121 -4.14 9.60 1.95
C ASP A 121 -2.78 9.54 2.64
N THR A 122 -1.92 8.63 2.18
CA THR A 122 -0.61 8.41 2.81
C THR A 122 0.57 8.61 1.88
N CYS A 123 0.39 8.85 0.57
CA CYS A 123 1.51 8.82 -0.38
C CYS A 123 1.37 9.76 -1.58
N PHE A 124 1.07 11.03 -1.34
CA PHE A 124 1.02 11.99 -2.43
C PHE A 124 1.85 13.25 -2.19
N THR A 125 2.32 13.83 -3.29
CA THR A 125 2.89 15.18 -3.28
C THR A 125 1.88 16.17 -2.69
N PRO A 126 2.33 17.29 -2.07
CA PRO A 126 1.44 18.27 -1.47
C PRO A 126 0.31 18.75 -2.41
N LYS A 127 0.59 18.80 -3.72
CA LYS A 127 -0.38 19.17 -4.76
C LYS A 127 -1.51 18.16 -4.91
N VAL A 128 -1.20 16.86 -4.91
CA VAL A 128 -2.21 15.82 -5.06
C VAL A 128 -3.00 15.64 -3.76
N ALA A 129 -2.34 15.68 -2.60
CA ALA A 129 -3.00 15.68 -1.30
C ALA A 129 -4.00 16.85 -1.15
N SER A 130 -3.61 18.07 -1.56
CA SER A 130 -4.51 19.22 -1.58
C SER A 130 -5.72 19.01 -2.48
N SER A 131 -5.52 18.42 -3.67
CA SER A 131 -6.63 18.10 -4.57
C SER A 131 -7.57 17.03 -4.01
N ILE A 132 -7.05 16.03 -3.27
CA ILE A 132 -7.86 15.01 -2.59
C ILE A 132 -8.68 15.66 -1.49
N LEU A 133 -8.07 16.54 -0.68
CA LEU A 133 -8.75 17.27 0.38
C LEU A 133 -9.92 18.10 -0.14
N GLU A 134 -9.73 18.81 -1.25
CA GLU A 134 -10.81 19.57 -1.91
C GLU A 134 -11.95 18.65 -2.36
N CYS A 135 -11.63 17.49 -2.95
CA CYS A 135 -12.64 16.54 -3.38
C CYS A 135 -13.40 15.95 -2.18
N ALA A 136 -12.69 15.52 -1.14
CA ALA A 136 -13.29 14.99 0.09
C ALA A 136 -14.27 16.01 0.70
N LYS A 137 -13.83 17.27 0.87
CA LYS A 137 -14.67 18.36 1.39
C LYS A 137 -15.91 18.60 0.54
N LYS A 138 -15.76 18.62 -0.80
CA LYS A 138 -16.88 18.82 -1.74
C LYS A 138 -17.98 17.76 -1.55
N TYR A 139 -17.62 16.54 -1.17
CA TYR A 139 -18.55 15.43 -0.98
C TYR A 139 -18.83 15.10 0.49
N GLY A 140 -18.49 16.00 1.42
CA GLY A 140 -18.81 15.87 2.85
C GLY A 140 -17.97 14.85 3.61
N ALA A 141 -16.87 14.37 3.04
CA ALA A 141 -15.93 13.47 3.70
C ALA A 141 -14.86 14.25 4.47
N GLN A 142 -14.43 13.70 5.61
CA GLN A 142 -13.26 14.17 6.35
C GLN A 142 -12.00 13.51 5.79
N MET A 143 -10.86 14.19 5.87
CA MET A 143 -9.58 13.66 5.39
C MET A 143 -8.58 13.57 6.53
N PHE A 144 -7.83 12.47 6.55
CA PHE A 144 -6.72 12.23 7.47
C PHE A 144 -5.45 12.00 6.62
N ILE A 145 -4.37 12.69 7.00
CA ILE A 145 -3.04 12.65 6.36
C ILE A 145 -2.06 12.08 7.39
#